data_AF-A0A537PRD6-F1
#
_entry.id   AF-A0A537PRD6-F1
#
_cell.length_a   1.000
_cell.length_b   1.000
_cell.length_c   1.000
_cell.angle_alpha   90.00
_cell.angle_beta   90.00
_cell.angle_gamma   90.00
#
_symmetry.space_group_name_H-M   'P 1'
#
loop_
_entity.id
_entity.type
_entity.pdbx_description
1 polymer ?
#
loop_
_entity_poly.entity_id
_entity_poly.type
_entity_poly.pdbx_seq_one_letter_code
_entity_poly.pdbx_strand_id
1 'polypeptide(L)'
;MPLSSGSLQKKLKTALNETRLLVLGGQILLGFQFQGVFQESFGELSSLARGLDAVALLLMVTTLGLLIAPSMQHRIVEQGRTTERIFRVTGTMAGAALLPFAISLGIDHYAVFERLFGPAAGYMAGAAFFILALVFWYGLEYLVKRATEAPMSKSEPEQHTPLSTKIEEMLTEARVVLPGAQALLGFQLVVTLTRAFETLPFTSRLVHAAALVLVALAVILLMAPAAFHRIAFRGEDTEDFHRIGSWFVVAATVPLAAGIAGDVYVAVGKIAETQVLGIAAALAVLIVLIALWYAQPYLLRRKLAAQHAARRG
;
A
#
# COMPACT_ATOMS: atom_id res chain seq x y z
N MET A 1 1.99 -19.81 -27.60
CA MET A 1 0.85 -20.74 -27.49
C MET A 1 -0.35 -19.89 -27.11
N PRO A 2 -1.44 -19.85 -27.90
CA PRO A 2 -2.62 -19.06 -27.52
C PRO A 2 -3.16 -19.59 -26.18
N LEU A 3 -3.42 -18.69 -25.25
CA LEU A 3 -3.97 -19.03 -23.93
C LEU A 3 -5.34 -19.67 -24.11
N SER A 4 -5.66 -20.71 -23.34
CA SER A 4 -7.03 -21.24 -23.32
C SER A 4 -7.98 -20.13 -22.85
N SER A 5 -9.16 -20.01 -23.45
CA SER A 5 -10.12 -18.92 -23.15
C SER A 5 -10.41 -18.76 -21.65
N GLY A 6 -10.47 -19.87 -20.90
CA GLY A 6 -10.64 -19.87 -19.44
C GLY A 6 -9.44 -19.32 -18.66
N SER A 7 -8.20 -19.59 -19.10
CA SER A 7 -7.00 -19.06 -18.44
C SER A 7 -6.87 -17.54 -18.59
N LEU A 8 -7.20 -17.02 -19.77
CA LEU A 8 -7.17 -15.58 -20.03
C LEU A 8 -8.25 -14.83 -19.23
N GLN A 9 -9.45 -15.42 -19.10
CA GLN A 9 -10.53 -14.84 -18.30
C GLN A 9 -10.14 -14.73 -16.82
N LYS A 10 -9.49 -15.76 -16.27
CA LYS A 10 -8.99 -15.74 -14.89
C LYS A 10 -7.94 -14.64 -14.69
N LYS A 11 -6.94 -14.58 -15.56
CA LYS A 11 -5.89 -13.54 -15.51
C LYS A 11 -6.44 -12.13 -15.63
N LEU A 12 -7.40 -11.90 -16.52
CA LEU A 12 -8.05 -10.59 -16.67
C LEU A 12 -8.84 -10.21 -15.41
N LYS A 13 -9.57 -11.15 -14.81
CA LYS A 13 -10.31 -10.93 -13.56
C LYS A 13 -9.35 -10.50 -12.44
N THR A 14 -8.24 -11.21 -12.28
CA THR A 14 -7.21 -10.88 -11.28
C THR A 14 -6.61 -9.50 -11.53
N ALA A 15 -6.21 -9.20 -12.77
CA ALA A 15 -5.66 -7.91 -13.16
C ALA A 15 -6.64 -6.75 -12.87
N LEU A 16 -7.91 -6.87 -13.25
CA LEU A 16 -8.93 -5.84 -12.97
C LEU A 16 -9.19 -5.67 -11.47
N ASN A 17 -9.18 -6.75 -10.69
CA ASN A 17 -9.34 -6.67 -9.24
C ASN A 17 -8.14 -6.00 -8.56
N GLU A 18 -6.92 -6.19 -9.07
CA GLU A 18 -5.76 -5.44 -8.62
C GLU A 18 -5.81 -3.96 -8.99
N THR A 19 -6.32 -3.61 -10.18
CA THR A 19 -6.50 -2.19 -10.52
C THR A 19 -7.53 -1.56 -9.58
N ARG A 20 -8.61 -2.26 -9.26
CA ARG A 20 -9.62 -1.81 -8.29
C ARG A 20 -9.02 -1.54 -6.90
N LEU A 21 -8.10 -2.40 -6.46
CA LEU A 21 -7.36 -2.21 -5.22
C LEU A 21 -6.64 -0.85 -5.21
N LEU A 22 -5.91 -0.55 -6.29
CA LEU A 22 -5.16 0.71 -6.40
C LEU A 22 -6.07 1.93 -6.56
N VAL A 23 -7.21 1.80 -7.26
CA VAL A 23 -8.18 2.90 -7.45
C VAL A 23 -8.73 3.38 -6.12
N LEU A 24 -9.22 2.48 -5.26
CA LEU A 24 -9.81 2.86 -3.98
C LEU A 24 -8.81 3.64 -3.12
N GLY A 25 -7.55 3.19 -3.13
CA GLY A 25 -6.46 3.89 -2.49
C GLY A 25 -6.15 5.27 -3.03
N GLY A 26 -5.98 5.36 -4.35
CA GLY A 26 -5.73 6.63 -5.00
C GLY A 26 -6.86 7.63 -4.80
N GLN A 27 -8.11 7.17 -4.70
CA GLN A 27 -9.26 8.02 -4.43
C GLN A 27 -9.19 8.64 -3.03
N ILE A 28 -8.78 7.86 -2.04
CA ILE A 28 -8.66 8.35 -0.67
C ILE A 28 -7.54 9.40 -0.56
N LEU A 29 -6.38 9.14 -1.17
CA LEU A 29 -5.28 10.11 -1.17
C LEU A 29 -5.59 11.37 -1.99
N LEU A 30 -6.30 11.23 -3.12
CA LEU A 30 -6.81 12.38 -3.86
C LEU A 30 -7.81 13.19 -3.01
N GLY A 31 -8.65 12.50 -2.22
CA GLY A 31 -9.54 13.14 -1.24
C GLY A 31 -8.78 13.96 -0.20
N PHE A 32 -7.65 13.43 0.31
CA PHE A 32 -6.75 14.20 1.15
C PHE A 32 -6.25 15.46 0.44
N GLN A 33 -5.75 15.38 -0.78
CA GLN A 33 -5.22 16.53 -1.51
C GLN A 33 -6.30 17.60 -1.72
N PHE A 34 -7.51 17.20 -2.09
CA PHE A 34 -8.64 18.15 -2.16
C PHE A 34 -8.91 18.81 -0.82
N GLN A 35 -8.90 18.05 0.28
CA GLN A 35 -9.16 18.60 1.60
C GLN A 35 -8.01 19.48 2.11
N GLY A 36 -6.76 19.14 1.79
CA GLY A 36 -5.53 19.80 2.25
C GLY A 36 -5.47 21.27 1.81
N VAL A 37 -5.87 21.56 0.58
CA VAL A 37 -5.91 22.94 0.03
C VAL A 37 -6.82 23.88 0.83
N PHE A 38 -7.85 23.34 1.47
CA PHE A 38 -8.80 24.12 2.28
C PHE A 38 -8.45 24.13 3.78
N GLN A 39 -7.34 23.52 4.19
CA GLN A 39 -6.90 23.56 5.58
C GLN A 39 -6.29 24.92 5.94
N GLU A 40 -6.48 25.32 7.20
CA GLU A 40 -6.11 26.64 7.73
C GLU A 40 -4.63 26.97 7.52
N SER A 41 -3.76 25.97 7.60
CA SER A 41 -2.32 26.15 7.56
C SER A 41 -1.72 25.91 6.16
N PHE A 42 -2.54 25.61 5.16
CA PHE A 42 -2.10 25.46 3.76
C PHE A 42 -1.52 26.77 3.20
N GLY A 43 -2.10 27.91 3.58
CA GLY A 43 -1.62 29.24 3.17
C GLY A 43 -0.21 29.59 3.67
N GLU A 44 0.27 28.90 4.70
CA GLU A 44 1.59 29.11 5.29
C GLU A 44 2.69 28.26 4.64
N LEU A 45 2.32 27.35 3.74
CA LEU A 45 3.29 26.57 2.97
C LEU A 45 4.09 27.48 2.03
N SER A 46 5.33 27.08 1.75
CA SER A 46 6.18 27.75 0.77
C SER A 46 5.50 27.80 -0.60
N SER A 47 5.86 28.78 -1.43
CA SER A 47 5.34 28.87 -2.81
C SER A 47 5.67 27.60 -3.61
N LEU A 48 6.84 27.01 -3.36
CA LEU A 48 7.25 25.75 -3.96
C LEU A 48 6.34 24.60 -3.49
N ALA A 49 6.11 24.43 -2.19
CA ALA A 49 5.22 23.38 -1.67
C ALA A 49 3.81 23.48 -2.26
N ARG A 50 3.24 24.69 -2.33
CA ARG A 50 1.90 24.90 -2.92
C ARG A 50 1.87 24.60 -4.43
N GLY A 51 2.91 24.99 -5.15
CA GLY A 51 3.04 24.66 -6.57
C GLY A 51 3.19 23.15 -6.81
N LEU A 52 3.98 22.48 -5.97
CA LEU A 52 4.15 21.04 -6.02
C LEU A 52 2.86 20.31 -5.63
N ASP A 53 2.11 20.77 -4.64
CA ASP A 53 0.82 20.20 -4.26
C ASP A 53 -0.19 20.22 -5.43
N ALA A 54 -0.26 21.32 -6.19
CA ALA A 54 -1.05 21.38 -7.41
C ALA A 54 -0.59 20.37 -8.48
N VAL A 55 0.74 20.17 -8.61
CA VAL A 55 1.30 19.13 -9.49
C VAL A 55 0.93 17.74 -8.99
N ALA A 56 1.03 17.46 -7.68
CA ALA A 56 0.67 16.20 -7.06
C ALA A 56 -0.81 15.86 -7.28
N LEU A 57 -1.70 16.85 -7.16
CA LEU A 57 -3.13 16.71 -7.47
C LEU A 57 -3.35 16.28 -8.92
N LEU A 58 -2.70 16.93 -9.89
CA LEU A 58 -2.81 16.56 -11.30
C LEU A 58 -2.23 15.15 -11.58
N LEU A 59 -1.13 14.79 -10.91
CA LEU A 59 -0.56 13.45 -10.99
C LEU A 59 -1.50 12.39 -10.40
N MET A 60 -2.20 12.68 -9.30
CA MET A 60 -3.19 11.75 -8.72
C MET A 60 -4.43 11.62 -9.59
N VAL A 61 -4.91 12.71 -10.20
CA VAL A 61 -5.99 12.64 -11.20
C VAL A 61 -5.57 11.78 -12.40
N THR A 62 -4.33 11.95 -12.88
CA THR A 62 -3.77 11.15 -13.98
C THR A 62 -3.67 9.68 -13.59
N THR A 63 -3.19 9.40 -12.38
CA THR A 63 -3.11 8.07 -11.79
C THR A 63 -4.48 7.38 -11.77
N LEU A 64 -5.52 8.05 -11.26
CA LEU A 64 -6.87 7.52 -11.25
C LEU A 64 -7.44 7.32 -12.65
N GLY A 65 -7.20 8.27 -13.56
CA GLY A 65 -7.59 8.14 -14.96
C GLY A 65 -7.01 6.89 -15.61
N LEU A 66 -5.71 6.64 -15.40
CA LEU A 66 -5.02 5.45 -15.90
C LEU A 66 -5.54 4.16 -15.25
N LEU A 67 -5.86 4.15 -13.97
CA LEU A 67 -6.36 2.97 -13.28
C LEU A 67 -7.82 2.64 -13.62
N ILE A 68 -8.65 3.64 -13.91
CA ILE A 68 -10.07 3.45 -14.28
C ILE A 68 -10.22 3.11 -15.77
N ALA A 69 -9.33 3.63 -16.63
CA ALA A 69 -9.41 3.47 -18.09
C ALA A 69 -9.56 2.01 -18.57
N PRO A 70 -8.86 0.99 -18.04
CA PRO A 70 -9.05 -0.40 -18.45
C PRO A 70 -10.47 -0.90 -18.18
N SER A 71 -11.06 -0.54 -17.03
CA SER A 71 -12.44 -0.94 -16.71
C SER A 71 -13.44 -0.33 -17.71
N MET A 72 -13.21 0.93 -18.11
CA MET A 72 -14.02 1.61 -19.12
C MET A 72 -13.83 1.00 -20.51
N GLN A 73 -12.60 0.67 -20.91
CA GLN A 73 -12.32 0.02 -22.19
C GLN A 73 -12.91 -1.39 -22.25
N HIS A 74 -12.82 -2.16 -21.16
CA HIS A 74 -13.45 -3.47 -21.06
C HIS A 74 -14.97 -3.38 -21.25
N ARG A 75 -15.62 -2.33 -20.73
CA ARG A 75 -17.07 -2.17 -20.84
C ARG A 75 -17.51 -1.59 -22.18
N ILE A 76 -16.86 -0.53 -22.67
CA ILE A 76 -17.27 0.23 -23.86
C ILE A 76 -16.77 -0.42 -25.14
N VAL A 77 -15.48 -0.75 -25.21
CA VAL A 77 -14.84 -1.25 -26.44
C VAL A 77 -15.02 -2.75 -26.56
N GLU A 78 -14.75 -3.49 -25.48
CA GLU A 78 -14.83 -4.96 -25.50
C GLU A 78 -16.24 -5.49 -25.19
N GLN A 79 -17.19 -4.62 -24.81
CA GLN A 79 -18.56 -5.00 -24.42
C GLN A 79 -18.61 -6.09 -23.34
N GLY A 80 -17.62 -6.14 -22.45
CA GLY A 80 -17.46 -7.15 -21.41
C GLY A 80 -16.83 -8.47 -21.86
N ARG A 81 -16.36 -8.57 -23.12
CA ARG A 81 -15.65 -9.75 -23.62
C ARG A 81 -14.20 -9.75 -23.15
N THR A 82 -13.72 -10.94 -22.78
CA THR A 82 -12.32 -11.14 -22.43
C THR A 82 -11.47 -11.26 -23.69
N THR A 83 -10.50 -10.35 -23.88
CA THR A 83 -9.56 -10.36 -25.02
C THR A 83 -8.11 -10.17 -24.54
N GLU A 84 -7.13 -10.59 -25.35
CA GLU A 84 -5.70 -10.40 -25.01
C GLU A 84 -5.31 -8.92 -24.96
N ARG A 85 -5.98 -8.10 -25.79
CA ARG A 85 -5.80 -6.65 -25.82
C ARG A 85 -6.09 -6.05 -24.45
N ILE A 86 -7.25 -6.34 -23.86
CA ILE A 86 -7.63 -5.72 -22.59
C ILE A 86 -6.74 -6.17 -21.43
N PHE A 87 -6.27 -7.43 -21.45
CA PHE A 87 -5.27 -7.91 -20.49
C PHE A 87 -3.97 -7.09 -20.57
N ARG A 88 -3.43 -6.89 -21.78
CA ARG A 88 -2.21 -6.08 -21.99
C ARG A 88 -2.40 -4.63 -21.57
N VAL A 89 -3.50 -4.00 -22.00
CA VAL A 89 -3.80 -2.60 -21.67
C VAL A 89 -3.94 -2.41 -20.16
N THR A 90 -4.61 -3.34 -19.47
CA THR A 90 -4.74 -3.29 -18.00
C THR A 90 -3.38 -3.30 -17.33
N GLY A 91 -2.47 -4.18 -17.76
CA GLY A 91 -1.10 -4.23 -17.26
C GLY A 91 -0.31 -2.95 -17.51
N THR A 92 -0.30 -2.45 -18.76
CA THR A 92 0.44 -1.24 -19.14
C THR A 92 -0.08 0.00 -18.42
N MET A 93 -1.40 0.20 -18.36
CA MET A 93 -1.97 1.38 -17.71
C MET A 93 -1.78 1.33 -16.19
N ALA A 94 -1.96 0.18 -15.55
CA ALA A 94 -1.71 0.03 -14.12
C ALA A 94 -0.22 0.25 -13.79
N GLY A 95 0.69 -0.31 -14.60
CA GLY A 95 2.12 -0.08 -14.47
C GLY A 95 2.52 1.38 -14.70
N ALA A 96 1.91 2.06 -15.67
CA ALA A 96 2.14 3.48 -15.92
C ALA A 96 1.60 4.40 -14.82
N ALA A 97 0.52 3.99 -14.14
CA ALA A 97 -0.10 4.76 -13.05
C ALA A 97 0.75 4.81 -11.77
N LEU A 98 1.62 3.83 -11.55
CA LEU A 98 2.45 3.78 -10.33
C LEU A 98 3.51 4.89 -10.27
N LEU A 99 3.99 5.37 -11.42
CA LEU A 99 4.98 6.46 -11.48
C LEU A 99 4.40 7.81 -11.02
N PRO A 100 3.31 8.35 -11.60
CA PRO A 100 2.70 9.58 -11.11
C PRO A 100 2.22 9.43 -9.66
N PHE A 101 1.76 8.26 -9.23
CA PHE A 101 1.47 7.97 -7.82
C PHE A 101 2.73 8.16 -6.96
N ALA A 102 3.87 7.54 -7.32
CA ALA A 102 5.11 7.62 -6.56
C ALA A 102 5.61 9.06 -6.43
N ILE A 103 5.52 9.84 -7.52
CA ILE A 103 5.91 11.25 -7.52
C ILE A 103 4.99 12.05 -6.59
N SER A 104 3.66 11.86 -6.72
CA SER A 104 2.70 12.50 -5.81
C SER A 104 3.00 12.20 -4.36
N LEU A 105 3.20 10.92 -4.03
CA LEU A 105 3.52 10.49 -2.67
C LEU A 105 4.79 11.16 -2.14
N GLY A 106 5.84 11.28 -2.97
CA GLY A 106 7.05 12.02 -2.62
C GLY A 106 6.80 13.51 -2.39
N ILE A 107 5.96 14.15 -3.20
CA ILE A 107 5.56 15.55 -3.03
C ILE A 107 4.78 15.75 -1.72
N ASP A 108 3.81 14.88 -1.44
CA ASP A 108 2.99 14.97 -0.23
C ASP A 108 3.88 14.90 1.03
N HIS A 109 4.88 14.00 1.02
CA HIS A 109 5.87 13.91 2.10
C HIS A 109 6.83 15.10 2.14
N TYR A 110 7.24 15.62 0.99
CA TYR A 110 8.04 16.85 0.93
C TYR A 110 7.31 18.00 1.62
N ALA A 111 6.03 18.23 1.30
CA ALA A 111 5.24 19.34 1.83
C ALA A 111 5.11 19.26 3.36
N VAL A 112 4.85 18.06 3.88
CA VAL A 112 4.75 17.84 5.32
C VAL A 112 6.10 18.00 6.02
N PHE A 113 7.16 17.37 5.51
CA PHE A 113 8.46 17.42 6.18
C PHE A 113 9.14 18.79 6.06
N GLU A 114 8.92 19.52 4.96
CA GLU A 114 9.33 20.93 4.85
C GLU A 114 8.69 21.76 5.95
N ARG A 115 7.37 21.59 6.15
CA ARG A 115 6.63 22.32 7.19
C ARG A 115 7.12 21.99 8.60
N LEU A 116 7.39 20.71 8.88
CA LEU A 116 7.72 20.26 10.23
C LEU A 116 9.18 20.52 10.63
N PHE A 117 10.11 20.34 9.69
CA PHE A 117 11.54 20.29 10.00
C PHE A 117 12.39 21.17 9.07
N GLY A 118 11.76 21.91 8.16
CA GLY A 118 12.41 22.80 7.21
C GLY A 118 12.75 22.14 5.87
N PRO A 119 13.22 22.93 4.89
CA PRO A 119 13.33 22.49 3.48
C PRO A 119 14.22 21.27 3.26
N ALA A 120 15.34 21.17 3.98
CA ALA A 120 16.28 20.04 3.84
C ALA A 120 15.61 18.70 4.17
N ALA A 121 14.81 18.66 5.24
CA ALA A 121 14.05 17.48 5.61
C ALA A 121 12.94 17.17 4.60
N GLY A 122 12.29 18.21 4.05
CA GLY A 122 11.32 18.08 2.95
C GLY A 122 11.93 17.36 1.74
N TYR A 123 13.07 17.85 1.24
CA TYR A 123 13.76 17.22 0.09
C TYR A 123 14.18 15.78 0.40
N MET A 124 14.76 15.54 1.58
CA MET A 124 15.17 14.20 1.99
C MET A 124 14.00 13.23 2.06
N ALA A 125 12.91 13.62 2.73
CA ALA A 125 11.73 12.78 2.89
C ALA A 125 11.07 12.51 1.53
N GLY A 126 10.82 13.56 0.74
CA GLY A 126 10.19 13.40 -0.57
C GLY A 126 11.00 12.53 -1.52
N ALA A 127 12.33 12.73 -1.57
CA ALA A 127 13.22 11.88 -2.35
C ALA A 127 13.25 10.43 -1.82
N ALA A 128 13.32 10.24 -0.50
CA ALA A 128 13.34 8.91 0.11
C ALA A 128 12.07 8.12 -0.22
N PHE A 129 10.89 8.72 -0.06
CA PHE A 129 9.61 8.07 -0.37
C PHE A 129 9.45 7.77 -1.86
N PHE A 130 9.86 8.70 -2.72
CA PHE A 130 9.86 8.48 -4.16
C PHE A 130 10.77 7.31 -4.55
N ILE A 131 12.02 7.31 -4.07
CA ILE A 131 12.98 6.24 -4.35
C ILE A 131 12.48 4.90 -3.80
N LEU A 132 11.97 4.88 -2.57
CA LEU A 132 11.44 3.69 -1.92
C LEU A 132 10.29 3.10 -2.74
N ALA A 133 9.33 3.93 -3.16
CA ALA A 133 8.23 3.52 -4.01
C ALA A 133 8.74 2.96 -5.35
N LEU A 134 9.69 3.62 -6.01
CA LEU A 134 10.28 3.12 -7.25
C LEU A 134 11.00 1.78 -7.07
N VAL A 135 11.76 1.61 -5.99
CA VAL A 135 12.47 0.37 -5.67
C VAL A 135 11.49 -0.78 -5.47
N PHE A 136 10.43 -0.57 -4.68
CA PHE A 136 9.46 -1.64 -4.39
C PHE A 136 8.52 -1.93 -5.57
N TRP A 137 8.16 -0.93 -6.37
CA TRP A 137 7.17 -1.10 -7.44
C TRP A 137 7.80 -1.47 -8.79
N TYR A 138 9.01 -0.97 -9.10
CA TYR A 138 9.72 -1.25 -10.34
C TYR A 138 11.08 -1.93 -10.11
N GLY A 139 11.88 -1.46 -9.15
CA GLY A 139 13.27 -1.91 -8.96
C GLY A 139 13.40 -3.39 -8.58
N LEU A 140 12.46 -3.91 -7.80
CA LEU A 140 12.46 -5.31 -7.37
C LEU A 140 12.25 -6.29 -8.55
N GLU A 141 11.66 -5.83 -9.67
CA GLU A 141 11.60 -6.59 -10.93
C GLU A 141 12.99 -7.03 -11.37
N TYR A 142 13.93 -6.07 -11.42
CA TYR A 142 15.27 -6.30 -11.96
C TYR A 142 16.05 -7.33 -11.12
N LEU A 143 15.84 -7.31 -9.80
CA LEU A 143 16.52 -8.22 -8.87
C LEU A 143 15.99 -9.65 -8.96
N VAL A 144 14.67 -9.82 -9.06
CA VAL A 144 14.05 -11.16 -9.06
C VAL A 144 14.13 -11.83 -10.42
N LYS A 145 13.99 -11.07 -11.51
CA LYS A 145 14.17 -11.59 -12.88
C LYS A 145 15.56 -12.18 -13.11
N ARG A 146 16.57 -11.71 -12.36
CA ARG A 146 17.94 -12.24 -12.38
C ARG A 146 18.14 -13.49 -11.50
N ALA A 147 17.24 -13.72 -10.53
CA ALA A 147 17.26 -14.89 -9.65
C ALA A 147 16.45 -16.07 -10.22
N THR A 148 15.42 -15.80 -11.02
CA THR A 148 14.50 -16.80 -11.59
C THR A 148 14.95 -17.30 -12.99
N GLU A 149 16.22 -17.69 -13.13
CA GLU A 149 16.73 -18.49 -14.27
C GLU A 149 16.89 -19.99 -13.93
N ALA A 150 16.39 -20.44 -12.77
CA ALA A 150 16.39 -21.87 -12.44
C ALA A 150 15.19 -22.60 -13.10
N PRO A 151 15.39 -23.81 -13.67
CA PRO A 151 14.33 -24.52 -14.37
C PRO A 151 13.27 -25.00 -13.37
N MET A 152 12.02 -24.57 -13.59
CA MET A 152 10.87 -24.94 -12.76
C MET A 152 10.57 -26.44 -12.90
N SER A 153 10.72 -27.18 -11.80
CA SER A 153 10.20 -28.53 -11.67
C SER A 153 8.68 -28.49 -11.69
N LYS A 154 8.08 -29.18 -12.66
CA LYS A 154 6.66 -29.56 -12.61
C LYS A 154 6.43 -30.35 -11.33
N SER A 155 5.42 -30.02 -10.55
CA SER A 155 4.96 -30.86 -9.45
C SER A 155 3.48 -31.18 -9.62
N GLU A 156 3.23 -32.48 -9.46
CA GLU A 156 2.04 -33.30 -9.66
C GLU A 156 0.83 -32.95 -8.77
N PRO A 157 -0.36 -33.55 -9.02
CA PRO A 157 -1.60 -33.17 -8.37
C PRO A 157 -1.81 -33.92 -7.05
N GLU A 158 -1.76 -33.20 -5.93
CA GLU A 158 -2.33 -33.67 -4.66
C GLU A 158 -3.09 -32.52 -4.00
N GLN A 159 -4.41 -32.66 -3.88
CA GLN A 159 -5.38 -32.13 -2.89
C GLN A 159 -5.24 -30.71 -2.28
N HIS A 160 -4.30 -29.88 -2.73
CA HIS A 160 -4.00 -28.55 -2.22
C HIS A 160 -4.71 -27.48 -3.07
N THR A 161 -5.21 -26.43 -2.43
CA THR A 161 -5.78 -25.24 -3.08
C THR A 161 -4.88 -24.81 -4.25
N PRO A 162 -5.42 -24.64 -5.48
CA PRO A 162 -4.62 -24.26 -6.63
C PRO A 162 -3.82 -22.99 -6.37
N LEU A 163 -2.57 -22.92 -6.83
CA LEU A 163 -1.68 -21.76 -6.65
C LEU A 163 -2.33 -20.43 -7.09
N SER A 164 -3.01 -20.46 -8.24
CA SER A 164 -3.77 -19.33 -8.77
C SER A 164 -4.89 -18.85 -7.82
N THR A 165 -5.49 -19.76 -7.05
CA THR A 165 -6.46 -19.40 -6.01
C THR A 165 -5.77 -18.79 -4.80
N LYS A 166 -4.62 -19.34 -4.35
CA LYS A 166 -3.83 -18.77 -3.25
C LYS A 166 -3.36 -17.34 -3.56
N ILE A 167 -2.96 -17.09 -4.81
CA ILE A 167 -2.57 -15.75 -5.28
C ILE A 167 -3.77 -14.79 -5.24
N GLU A 168 -4.94 -15.22 -5.74
CA GLU A 168 -6.16 -14.41 -5.65
C GLU A 168 -6.55 -14.10 -4.19
N GLU A 169 -6.43 -15.08 -3.29
CA GLU A 169 -6.68 -14.95 -1.86
C GLU A 169 -5.69 -13.99 -1.20
N MET A 170 -4.38 -14.16 -1.40
CA MET A 170 -3.33 -13.28 -0.88
C MET A 170 -3.49 -11.83 -1.38
N LEU A 171 -3.79 -11.63 -2.66
CA LEU A 171 -4.09 -10.30 -3.18
C LEU A 171 -5.34 -9.73 -2.50
N THR A 172 -6.35 -10.55 -2.26
CA THR A 172 -7.59 -10.16 -1.56
C THR A 172 -7.33 -9.79 -0.11
N GLU A 173 -6.48 -10.52 0.60
CA GLU A 173 -6.03 -10.17 1.96
C GLU A 173 -5.35 -8.80 1.98
N ALA A 174 -4.47 -8.52 1.00
CA ALA A 174 -3.90 -7.18 0.83
C ALA A 174 -4.99 -6.12 0.58
N ARG A 175 -6.07 -6.46 -0.14
CA ARG A 175 -7.20 -5.54 -0.40
C ARG A 175 -8.01 -5.18 0.83
N VAL A 176 -8.05 -6.05 1.83
CA VAL A 176 -8.76 -5.76 3.07
C VAL A 176 -8.02 -4.66 3.85
N VAL A 177 -6.69 -4.69 3.83
CA VAL A 177 -5.86 -3.80 4.67
C VAL A 177 -5.51 -2.49 3.95
N LEU A 178 -5.17 -2.55 2.66
CA LEU A 178 -4.59 -1.42 1.93
C LEU A 178 -5.47 -0.15 1.93
N PRO A 179 -6.79 -0.19 1.65
CA PRO A 179 -7.62 1.01 1.67
C PRO A 179 -7.65 1.68 3.04
N GLY A 180 -7.67 0.89 4.12
CA GLY A 180 -7.61 1.41 5.48
C GLY A 180 -6.28 2.11 5.76
N ALA A 181 -5.16 1.50 5.36
CA ALA A 181 -3.84 2.11 5.52
C ALA A 181 -3.69 3.41 4.70
N GLN A 182 -4.26 3.47 3.50
CA GLN A 182 -4.25 4.68 2.67
C GLN A 182 -5.15 5.79 3.22
N ALA A 183 -6.27 5.43 3.84
CA ALA A 183 -7.09 6.39 4.58
C ALA A 183 -6.34 6.98 5.76
N LEU A 184 -5.69 6.15 6.57
CA LEU A 184 -4.86 6.63 7.67
C LEU A 184 -3.79 7.58 7.16
N LEU A 185 -3.07 7.21 6.09
CA LEU A 185 -2.06 8.07 5.48
C LEU A 185 -2.64 9.44 5.06
N GLY A 186 -3.73 9.45 4.31
CA GLY A 186 -4.38 10.69 3.86
C GLY A 186 -4.84 11.56 5.03
N PHE A 187 -5.47 10.97 6.05
CA PHE A 187 -5.92 11.71 7.23
C PHE A 187 -4.76 12.23 8.07
N GLN A 188 -3.69 11.46 8.23
CA GLN A 188 -2.48 11.91 8.91
C GLN A 188 -1.85 13.11 8.19
N LEU A 189 -1.82 13.09 6.85
CA LEU A 189 -1.37 14.23 6.05
C LEU A 189 -2.27 15.45 6.24
N VAL A 190 -3.61 15.31 6.16
CA VAL A 190 -4.57 16.42 6.43
C VAL A 190 -4.28 17.05 7.78
N VAL A 191 -4.14 16.22 8.83
CA VAL A 191 -3.99 16.69 10.22
C VAL A 191 -2.80 17.64 10.36
N THR A 192 -1.69 17.42 9.63
CA THR A 192 -0.51 18.31 9.70
C THR A 192 -0.74 19.73 9.19
N LEU A 193 -1.82 19.94 8.43
CA LEU A 193 -2.22 21.24 7.89
C LEU A 193 -3.27 21.96 8.77
N THR A 194 -3.66 21.38 9.91
CA THR A 194 -4.62 21.99 10.85
C THR A 194 -3.92 22.88 11.89
N ARG A 195 -4.59 23.93 12.40
CA ARG A 195 -4.07 24.70 13.54
C ARG A 195 -3.93 23.87 14.81
N ALA A 196 -4.83 22.90 15.01
CA ALA A 196 -4.79 22.00 16.15
C ALA A 196 -3.45 21.27 16.27
N PHE A 197 -2.85 20.89 15.13
CA PHE A 197 -1.55 20.22 15.10
C PHE A 197 -0.40 21.12 15.55
N GLU A 198 -0.45 22.42 15.29
CA GLU A 198 0.57 23.38 15.73
C GLU A 198 0.63 23.53 17.25
N THR A 199 -0.52 23.38 17.91
CA THR A 199 -0.63 23.44 19.37
C THR A 199 -0.07 22.20 20.07
N LEU A 200 0.31 21.15 19.32
CA LEU A 200 0.82 19.93 19.92
C LEU A 200 2.25 20.11 20.45
N PRO A 201 2.60 19.42 21.56
CA PRO A 201 3.97 19.31 22.02
C PRO A 201 4.89 18.81 20.90
N PHE A 202 6.13 19.29 20.88
CA PHE A 202 7.11 18.89 19.87
C PHE A 202 7.29 17.37 19.78
N THR A 203 7.32 16.67 20.92
CA THR A 203 7.38 15.21 20.98
C THR A 203 6.20 14.54 20.27
N SER A 204 4.98 15.08 20.39
CA SER A 204 3.80 14.54 19.71
C SER A 204 3.87 14.76 18.20
N ARG A 205 4.40 15.89 17.75
CA ARG A 205 4.65 16.13 16.32
C ARG A 205 5.70 15.19 15.75
N LEU A 206 6.75 14.86 16.51
CA LEU A 206 7.75 13.86 16.13
C LEU A 206 7.16 12.45 16.02
N VAL A 207 6.36 12.03 17.01
CA VAL A 207 5.70 10.72 16.98
C VAL A 207 4.72 10.64 15.81
N HIS A 208 3.97 11.71 15.52
CA HIS A 208 3.11 11.79 14.33
C HIS A 208 3.92 11.64 13.04
N ALA A 209 5.04 12.34 12.90
CA ALA A 209 5.90 12.24 11.73
C ALA A 209 6.47 10.82 11.55
N ALA A 210 6.86 10.16 12.64
CA ALA A 210 7.30 8.77 12.60
C ALA A 210 6.16 7.81 12.22
N ALA A 211 4.95 8.03 12.78
CA ALA A 211 3.77 7.25 12.44
C ALA A 211 3.40 7.39 10.96
N LEU A 212 3.43 8.62 10.43
CA LEU A 212 3.20 8.92 9.02
C LEU A 212 4.16 8.13 8.11
N VAL A 213 5.46 8.11 8.47
CA VAL A 213 6.47 7.35 7.72
C VAL A 213 6.18 5.85 7.72
N LEU A 214 5.78 5.31 8.87
CA LEU A 214 5.48 3.90 9.03
C LEU A 214 4.23 3.50 8.23
N VAL A 215 3.17 4.31 8.26
CA VAL A 215 1.96 4.06 7.47
C VAL A 215 2.25 4.17 5.97
N ALA A 216 3.03 5.17 5.54
CA ALA A 216 3.45 5.29 4.15
C ALA A 216 4.27 4.08 3.67
N LEU A 217 5.20 3.58 4.50
CA LEU A 217 5.92 2.34 4.23
C LEU A 217 4.96 1.14 4.12
N ALA A 218 3.98 1.01 5.02
CA ALA A 218 2.97 -0.04 4.94
C ALA A 218 2.18 0.01 3.62
N VAL A 219 1.78 1.20 3.17
CA VAL A 219 1.09 1.41 1.89
C VAL A 219 1.96 0.96 0.71
N ILE A 220 3.24 1.36 0.69
CA ILE A 220 4.18 0.96 -0.37
C ILE A 220 4.31 -0.57 -0.43
N LEU A 221 4.46 -1.23 0.72
CA LEU A 221 4.59 -2.69 0.84
C LEU A 221 3.30 -3.42 0.44
N LEU A 222 2.12 -2.92 0.83
CA LEU A 222 0.82 -3.52 0.46
C LEU A 222 0.47 -3.36 -1.02
N MET A 223 0.97 -2.30 -1.67
CA MET A 223 0.83 -2.11 -3.12
C MET A 223 1.81 -2.97 -3.94
N ALA A 224 2.95 -3.36 -3.36
CA ALA A 224 4.02 -4.06 -4.06
C ALA A 224 3.57 -5.38 -4.70
N PRO A 225 2.81 -6.30 -4.06
CA PRO A 225 2.37 -7.56 -4.69
C PRO A 225 1.62 -7.34 -6.01
N ALA A 226 0.70 -6.39 -6.07
CA ALA A 226 -0.07 -6.12 -7.28
C ALA A 226 0.77 -5.46 -8.38
N ALA A 227 1.73 -4.61 -8.02
CA ALA A 227 2.71 -4.07 -8.98
C ALA A 227 3.59 -5.21 -9.55
N PHE A 228 4.10 -6.03 -8.65
CA PHE A 228 5.06 -7.09 -8.93
C PHE A 228 4.45 -8.22 -9.78
N HIS A 229 3.20 -8.61 -9.50
CA HIS A 229 2.47 -9.60 -10.29
C HIS A 229 2.38 -9.18 -11.77
N ARG A 230 2.09 -7.91 -12.02
CA ARG A 230 1.87 -7.38 -13.37
C ARG A 230 3.16 -7.08 -14.11
N ILE A 231 4.12 -6.45 -13.43
CA ILE A 231 5.34 -5.96 -14.05
C ILE A 231 6.36 -7.10 -14.20
N ALA A 232 6.68 -7.80 -13.10
CA ALA A 232 7.70 -8.83 -13.10
C ALA A 232 7.20 -10.18 -13.63
N PHE A 233 6.01 -10.60 -13.22
CA PHE A 233 5.46 -11.90 -13.58
C PHE A 233 4.50 -11.87 -14.78
N ARG A 234 4.24 -10.70 -15.38
CA ARG A 234 3.31 -10.55 -16.51
C ARG A 234 1.89 -11.11 -16.23
N GLY A 235 1.49 -11.18 -14.97
CA GLY A 235 0.25 -11.81 -14.51
C GLY A 235 0.27 -13.34 -14.55
N GLU A 236 1.45 -13.96 -14.53
CA GLU A 236 1.61 -15.41 -14.38
C GLU A 236 1.63 -15.81 -12.89
N ASP A 237 0.85 -16.85 -12.58
CA ASP A 237 0.76 -17.42 -11.26
C ASP A 237 1.98 -18.33 -10.98
N THR A 238 2.92 -17.87 -10.14
CA THR A 238 4.12 -18.63 -9.75
C THR A 238 4.28 -18.75 -8.23
N GLU A 239 4.93 -19.82 -7.77
CA GLU A 239 5.14 -20.04 -6.33
C GLU A 239 6.07 -18.98 -5.72
N ASP A 240 7.05 -18.50 -6.50
CA ASP A 240 7.93 -17.42 -6.09
C ASP A 240 7.16 -16.12 -5.88
N PHE A 241 6.24 -15.79 -6.81
CA PHE A 241 5.36 -14.64 -6.65
C PHE A 241 4.50 -14.76 -5.38
N HIS A 242 3.86 -15.92 -5.16
CA HIS A 242 3.05 -16.14 -3.97
C HIS A 242 3.86 -15.99 -2.67
N ARG A 243 5.08 -16.54 -2.61
CA ARG A 243 5.97 -16.43 -1.44
C ARG A 243 6.37 -14.98 -1.16
N ILE A 244 6.81 -14.25 -2.19
CA ILE A 244 7.23 -12.85 -2.07
C ILE A 244 6.03 -11.96 -1.71
N GLY A 245 4.90 -12.13 -2.38
CA GLY A 245 3.68 -11.38 -2.11
C GLY A 245 3.15 -11.61 -0.69
N SER A 246 3.16 -12.87 -0.22
CA SER A 246 2.76 -13.20 1.15
C SER A 246 3.68 -12.53 2.17
N TRP A 247 4.99 -12.49 1.90
CA TRP A 247 5.93 -11.78 2.76
C TRP A 247 5.62 -10.28 2.83
N PHE A 248 5.31 -9.64 1.70
CA PHE A 248 4.91 -8.23 1.68
C PHE A 248 3.68 -7.93 2.54
N VAL A 249 2.62 -8.75 2.41
CA VAL A 249 1.38 -8.57 3.18
C VAL A 249 1.64 -8.69 4.68
N VAL A 250 2.43 -9.69 5.10
CA VAL A 250 2.77 -9.91 6.52
C VAL A 250 3.77 -8.88 7.05
N ALA A 251 4.73 -8.44 6.24
CA ALA A 251 5.72 -7.45 6.62
C ALA A 251 5.09 -6.06 6.78
N ALA A 252 4.09 -5.71 5.95
CA ALA A 252 3.43 -4.41 5.99
C ALA A 252 2.60 -4.17 7.26
N THR A 253 2.12 -5.23 7.92
CA THR A 253 1.33 -5.09 9.16
C THR A 253 2.19 -4.66 10.36
N VAL A 254 3.51 -4.86 10.34
CA VAL A 254 4.41 -4.37 11.40
C VAL A 254 4.47 -2.84 11.45
N PRO A 255 4.88 -2.13 10.37
CA PRO A 255 4.90 -0.67 10.39
C PRO A 255 3.47 -0.11 10.50
N LEU A 256 2.44 -0.77 9.95
CA LEU A 256 1.06 -0.33 10.14
C LEU A 256 0.64 -0.33 11.61
N ALA A 257 0.95 -1.38 12.37
CA ALA A 257 0.62 -1.45 13.80
C ALA A 257 1.32 -0.35 14.60
N ALA A 258 2.60 -0.11 14.31
CA ALA A 258 3.38 0.94 14.96
C ALA A 258 2.86 2.35 14.58
N GLY A 259 2.46 2.55 13.32
CA GLY A 259 1.83 3.79 12.86
C GLY A 259 0.52 4.09 13.58
N ILE A 260 -0.39 3.11 13.65
CA ILE A 260 -1.66 3.23 14.39
C ILE A 260 -1.41 3.53 15.87
N ALA A 261 -0.45 2.86 16.50
CA ALA A 261 -0.10 3.12 17.90
C ALA A 261 0.42 4.57 18.10
N GLY A 262 1.21 5.08 17.15
CA GLY A 262 1.67 6.47 17.14
C GLY A 262 0.52 7.47 17.02
N ASP A 263 -0.45 7.22 16.13
CA ASP A 263 -1.63 8.07 16.00
C ASP A 263 -2.48 8.07 17.27
N VAL A 264 -2.64 6.90 17.90
CA VAL A 264 -3.37 6.77 19.17
C VAL A 264 -2.65 7.53 20.29
N TYR A 265 -1.31 7.48 20.35
CA TYR A 265 -0.54 8.28 21.30
C TYR A 265 -0.85 9.78 21.14
N VAL A 266 -0.82 10.29 19.91
CA VAL A 266 -1.07 11.71 19.62
C VAL A 266 -2.52 12.08 19.92
N ALA A 267 -3.49 11.28 19.47
CA ALA A 267 -4.91 11.54 19.65
C ALA A 267 -5.33 11.51 21.12
N VAL A 268 -4.97 10.45 21.86
CA VAL A 268 -5.32 10.32 23.29
C VAL A 268 -4.56 11.34 24.12
N GLY A 269 -3.28 11.60 23.80
CA GLY A 269 -2.51 12.66 24.47
C GLY A 269 -3.15 14.04 24.30
N LYS A 270 -3.74 14.32 23.12
CA LYS A 270 -4.50 15.56 22.87
C LYS A 270 -5.85 15.58 23.60
N ILE A 271 -6.59 14.48 23.61
CA ILE A 271 -7.91 14.39 24.28
C ILE A 271 -7.78 14.54 25.79
N ALA A 272 -6.84 13.82 26.39
CA ALA A 272 -6.68 13.76 27.85
C ALA A 272 -5.70 14.81 28.39
N GLU A 273 -5.18 15.68 27.52
CA GLU A 273 -4.17 16.70 27.81
C GLU A 273 -2.95 16.16 28.60
N THR A 274 -2.66 14.86 28.45
CA THR A 274 -1.66 14.15 29.25
C THR A 274 -0.92 13.11 28.41
N GLN A 275 0.41 13.18 28.38
CA GLN A 275 1.26 12.22 27.65
C GLN A 275 1.19 10.81 28.22
N VAL A 276 1.04 10.67 29.54
CA VAL A 276 0.96 9.36 30.22
C VAL A 276 -0.21 8.53 29.70
N LEU A 277 -1.38 9.13 29.54
CA LEU A 277 -2.56 8.44 28.99
C LEU A 277 -2.38 8.12 27.50
N GLY A 278 -1.71 9.00 26.75
CA GLY A 278 -1.29 8.72 25.38
C GLY A 278 -0.39 7.49 25.28
N ILE A 279 0.64 7.40 26.12
CA ILE A 279 1.57 6.25 26.15
C ILE A 279 0.82 4.98 26.54
N ALA A 280 0.00 5.03 27.60
CA ALA A 280 -0.77 3.88 28.05
C ALA A 280 -1.71 3.36 26.95
N ALA A 281 -2.41 4.26 26.25
CA ALA A 281 -3.29 3.88 25.15
C ALA A 281 -2.52 3.31 23.95
N ALA A 282 -1.39 3.91 23.58
CA ALA A 282 -0.55 3.42 22.48
C ALA A 282 0.03 2.03 22.79
N LEU A 283 0.51 1.80 24.02
CA LEU A 283 0.98 0.49 24.45
C LEU A 283 -0.16 -0.53 24.47
N ALA A 284 -1.33 -0.17 24.99
CA ALA A 284 -2.50 -1.03 25.00
C ALA A 284 -2.91 -1.44 23.58
N VAL A 285 -2.99 -0.49 22.65
CA VAL A 285 -3.30 -0.74 21.25
C VAL A 285 -2.22 -1.61 20.61
N LEU A 286 -0.94 -1.34 20.83
CA LEU A 286 0.15 -2.14 20.27
C LEU A 286 0.10 -3.59 20.78
N ILE A 287 -0.19 -3.79 22.07
CA ILE A 287 -0.39 -5.13 22.66
C ILE A 287 -1.57 -5.82 21.97
N VAL A 288 -2.71 -5.16 21.81
CA VAL A 288 -3.90 -5.72 21.15
C VAL A 288 -3.60 -6.09 19.69
N LEU A 289 -2.95 -5.21 18.93
CA LEU A 289 -2.61 -5.46 17.53
C LEU A 289 -1.60 -6.60 17.38
N ILE A 290 -0.52 -6.62 18.19
CA ILE A 290 0.46 -7.72 18.17
C ILE A 290 -0.21 -9.04 18.59
N ALA A 291 -1.09 -9.00 19.59
CA ALA A 291 -1.82 -10.17 20.05
C ALA A 291 -2.72 -10.75 18.96
N LEU A 292 -3.49 -9.91 18.27
CA LEU A 292 -4.44 -10.33 17.24
C LEU A 292 -3.75 -10.71 15.92
N TRP A 293 -2.73 -9.97 15.50
CA TRP A 293 -2.12 -10.15 14.17
C TRP A 293 -0.99 -11.18 14.16
N TYR A 294 -0.31 -11.40 15.29
CA TYR A 294 0.85 -12.31 15.35
C TYR A 294 0.72 -13.38 16.43
N ALA A 295 0.43 -13.00 17.68
CA ALA A 295 0.45 -13.96 18.77
C ALA A 295 -0.65 -15.03 18.62
N GLN A 296 -1.89 -14.62 18.35
CA GLN A 296 -3.02 -15.54 18.19
C GLN A 296 -2.82 -16.50 17.00
N PRO A 297 -2.46 -16.03 15.77
CA PRO A 297 -2.20 -16.93 14.65
C PRO A 297 -1.03 -17.88 14.90
N TYR A 298 0.05 -17.40 15.52
CA TYR A 298 1.23 -18.22 15.81
C TYR A 298 0.92 -19.31 16.86
N LEU A 299 0.19 -18.96 17.92
CA LEU A 299 -0.24 -19.93 18.94
C LEU A 299 -1.19 -20.98 18.35
N LEU A 300 -2.11 -20.58 17.46
CA LEU A 300 -3.01 -21.51 16.78
C LEU A 300 -2.23 -22.46 15.86
N ARG A 301 -1.27 -21.94 15.09
CA ARG A 301 -0.39 -22.74 14.24
C ARG A 301 0.37 -23.79 15.06
N ARG A 302 0.90 -23.43 16.23
CA ARG A 302 1.59 -24.37 17.13
C ARG A 302 0.65 -25.44 17.68
N LYS A 303 -0.57 -25.07 18.08
CA LYS A 303 -1.58 -26.02 18.59
C LYS A 303 -1.99 -27.03 17.52
N LEU A 304 -2.25 -26.59 16.30
CA LEU A 304 -2.61 -27.47 15.18
C LEU A 304 -1.45 -28.39 14.77
N ALA A 305 -0.22 -27.87 14.74
CA ALA A 305 0.96 -28.68 14.46
C ALA A 305 1.15 -29.79 15.51
N ALA A 306 0.94 -29.49 16.80
CA ALA A 306 0.99 -30.47 17.87
C ALA A 306 -0.11 -31.54 17.75
N GLN A 307 -1.33 -31.15 17.37
CA GLN A 307 -2.43 -32.11 17.13
C GLN A 307 -2.17 -33.02 15.94
N HIS A 308 -1.57 -32.50 14.86
CA HIS A 308 -1.19 -33.31 13.71
C HIS A 308 -0.07 -34.31 14.03
N ALA A 309 0.91 -33.90 14.86
CA ALA A 309 1.96 -34.81 15.33
C ALA A 309 1.37 -35.93 16.21
N ALA A 310 0.44 -35.60 17.12
CA ALA A 310 -0.23 -36.56 17.99
C ALA A 310 -1.19 -37.52 17.26
N ARG A 311 -1.66 -37.18 16.05
CA ARG A 311 -2.48 -38.08 15.20
C ARG A 311 -1.65 -38.99 14.30
N ARG A 312 -0.35 -38.73 14.13
CA ARG A 312 0.57 -39.48 13.26
C ARG A 312 1.48 -40.45 14.01
N GLY A 313 1.60 -40.31 15.33
CA GLY A 313 2.30 -41.26 16.22
C GLY A 313 1.31 -42.13 16.97
#